data_AF-A0A954CBU9-F1
#
_entry.id   AF-A0A954CBU9-F1
#
_cell.length_a   1.000
_cell.length_b   1.000
_cell.length_c   1.000
_cell.angle_alpha   90.00
_cell.angle_beta   90.00
_cell.angle_gamma   90.00
#
_symmetry.space_group_name_H-M   'P 1'
#
loop_
_entity.id
_entity.type
_entity.pdbx_description
1 polymer ?
#
loop_
_entity_poly.entity_id
_entity_poly.type
_entity_poly.pdbx_seq_one_letter_code
_entity_poly.pdbx_strand_id
1 'polypeptide(L)'
;TIAFAGIDALRARAPVFPGDTITATAEVKSKRVTSDGTKAVVTLAITVTKQDGAAVMTCDYALMVRADATAATNESEKETQDAR
;
A
#
# COMPACT_ATOMS: atom_id res chain seq x y z
N THR A 1 6.02 -6.39 -8.30
CA THR A 1 4.90 -7.08 -7.61
C THR A 1 4.82 -8.52 -8.06
N ILE A 2 4.58 -9.45 -7.13
CA ILE A 2 4.39 -10.89 -7.40
C ILE A 2 2.90 -11.18 -7.59
N ALA A 3 2.06 -10.70 -6.67
CA ALA A 3 0.63 -10.93 -6.71
C ALA A 3 -0.15 -9.72 -6.15
N PHE A 4 -1.36 -9.55 -6.67
CA PHE A 4 -2.38 -8.70 -6.07
C PHE A 4 -3.21 -9.57 -5.12
N ALA A 5 -3.04 -9.38 -3.81
CA ALA A 5 -3.66 -10.22 -2.80
C ALA A 5 -5.10 -9.80 -2.49
N GLY A 6 -5.46 -8.55 -2.77
CA GLY A 6 -6.83 -8.08 -2.66
C GLY A 6 -6.97 -6.58 -2.43
N ILE A 7 -8.22 -6.18 -2.24
CA ILE A 7 -8.64 -4.82 -1.89
C ILE A 7 -9.41 -4.88 -0.59
N ASP A 8 -9.15 -3.94 0.30
CA ASP A 8 -9.96 -3.68 1.49
C ASP A 8 -10.41 -2.20 1.53
N ALA A 9 -11.39 -1.90 2.38
CA ALA A 9 -11.88 -0.54 2.65
C ALA A 9 -12.27 0.29 1.40
N LEU A 10 -12.64 -0.37 0.30
CA LEU A 10 -13.02 0.30 -0.94
C LEU A 10 -14.25 1.19 -0.73
N ARG A 11 -14.13 2.47 -1.07
CA ARG A 11 -15.23 3.44 -1.06
C ARG A 11 -15.21 4.27 -2.34
N ALA A 12 -16.29 4.19 -3.11
CA ALA A 12 -16.59 5.16 -4.15
C ALA A 12 -17.23 6.38 -3.50
N ARG A 13 -16.56 7.54 -3.56
CA ARG A 13 -16.94 8.76 -2.85
C ARG A 13 -17.73 9.72 -3.74
N ALA A 14 -17.41 9.77 -5.03
CA ALA A 14 -18.08 10.61 -6.00
C ALA A 14 -17.98 10.00 -7.42
N PRO A 15 -18.94 10.27 -8.32
CA PRO A 15 -18.89 9.80 -9.70
C PRO A 15 -17.74 10.48 -10.47
N VAL A 16 -17.24 9.81 -11.50
CA VAL A 16 -16.28 10.35 -12.48
C VAL A 16 -16.99 10.42 -13.83
N PHE A 17 -16.83 11.52 -14.56
CA PHE A 17 -17.48 11.74 -15.85
C PHE A 17 -16.44 11.83 -16.99
N PRO A 18 -16.85 11.62 -18.25
CA PRO A 18 -15.96 11.85 -19.39
C PRO A 18 -15.35 13.25 -19.37
N GLY A 19 -14.03 13.32 -19.54
CA GLY A 19 -13.26 14.58 -19.46
C GLY A 19 -12.64 14.86 -18.09
N ASP A 20 -13.04 14.15 -17.04
CA ASP A 20 -12.35 14.23 -15.74
C ASP A 20 -10.94 13.64 -15.85
N THR A 21 -9.98 14.31 -15.23
CA THR A 21 -8.61 13.80 -15.05
C THR A 21 -8.48 13.30 -13.62
N ILE A 22 -8.04 12.05 -13.45
CA ILE A 22 -7.83 11.47 -12.12
C ILE A 22 -6.35 11.27 -11.82
N THR A 23 -5.99 11.47 -10.55
CA THR A 23 -4.66 11.19 -10.00
C THR A 23 -4.82 10.20 -8.85
N ALA A 24 -4.01 9.13 -8.85
CA ALA A 24 -3.98 8.16 -7.76
C ALA A 24 -2.68 8.31 -6.97
N THR A 25 -2.80 8.55 -5.67
CA THR A 25 -1.68 8.57 -4.72
C THR A 25 -1.70 7.29 -3.90
N ALA A 26 -0.56 6.63 -3.78
CA ALA A 26 -0.38 5.41 -3.01
C ALA A 26 0.59 5.67 -1.85
N GLU A 27 0.12 5.51 -0.61
CA GLU A 27 0.93 5.62 0.59
C GLU A 27 1.17 4.24 1.20
N VAL A 28 2.41 3.92 1.58
CA VAL A 28 2.72 2.65 2.25
C VAL A 28 2.19 2.69 3.68
N LYS A 29 1.12 1.95 3.95
CA LYS A 29 0.48 1.88 5.27
C LYS A 29 1.14 0.86 6.18
N SER A 30 1.54 -0.29 5.63
CA SER A 30 2.22 -1.34 6.39
C SER A 30 3.02 -2.27 5.49
N LYS A 31 4.03 -2.92 6.05
CA LYS A 31 4.78 -4.01 5.43
C LYS A 31 4.86 -5.18 6.40
N ARG A 32 4.72 -6.41 5.90
CA ARG A 32 4.92 -7.64 6.67
C ARG A 32 5.68 -8.65 5.83
N VAL A 33 6.88 -9.03 6.28
CA VAL A 33 7.66 -10.10 5.64
C VAL A 33 7.00 -11.45 5.92
N THR A 34 6.98 -12.34 4.93
CA THR A 34 6.47 -13.71 5.07
C THR A 34 7.49 -14.58 5.81
N SER A 35 7.06 -15.71 6.36
CA SER A 35 7.92 -16.59 7.16
C SER A 35 9.13 -17.14 6.40
N ASP A 36 9.05 -17.28 5.08
CA ASP A 36 10.18 -17.73 4.25
C ASP A 36 11.24 -16.64 4.00
N GLY A 37 10.98 -15.39 4.41
CA GLY A 37 11.89 -14.25 4.28
C GLY A 37 12.09 -13.74 2.84
N THR A 38 11.55 -14.42 1.82
CA THR A 38 11.76 -14.09 0.41
C THR A 38 10.69 -13.17 -0.17
N LYS A 39 9.55 -13.05 0.51
CA LYS A 39 8.40 -12.23 0.09
C LYS A 39 7.91 -11.36 1.23
N ALA A 40 7.24 -10.27 0.88
CA ALA A 40 6.54 -9.41 1.81
C ALA A 40 5.14 -9.07 1.27
N VAL A 41 4.19 -8.88 2.19
CA VAL A 41 2.90 -8.24 1.89
C VAL A 41 3.02 -6.77 2.27
N VAL A 42 2.76 -5.89 1.31
CA VAL A 42 2.71 -4.43 1.49
C VAL A 42 1.27 -3.99 1.33
N THR A 43 0.76 -3.24 2.30
CA THR A 43 -0.55 -2.59 2.23
C THR A 43 -0.36 -1.15 1.81
N LEU A 44 -1.00 -0.75 0.73
CA LEU A 44 -0.99 0.62 0.22
C LEU A 44 -2.34 1.28 0.46
N ALA A 45 -2.38 2.44 1.12
CA ALA A 45 -3.54 3.29 1.16
C ALA A 45 -3.60 4.10 -0.14
N ILE A 46 -4.60 3.85 -0.97
CA ILE A 46 -4.81 4.51 -2.25
C ILE A 46 -5.88 5.59 -2.08
N THR A 47 -5.54 6.81 -2.48
CA THR A 47 -6.49 7.92 -2.63
C THR A 47 -6.49 8.36 -4.09
N VAL A 48 -7.67 8.37 -4.70
CA VAL A 48 -7.88 8.87 -6.07
C VAL A 48 -8.62 10.18 -6.02
N THR A 49 -8.05 11.21 -6.64
CA THR A 49 -8.61 12.57 -6.73
C THR A 49 -8.87 12.96 -8.18
N LYS A 50 -9.79 13.91 -8.39
CA LYS A 50 -9.99 14.60 -9.66
C LYS A 50 -9.11 15.84 -9.79
N GLN A 51 -9.13 16.49 -10.96
CA GLN A 51 -8.47 17.76 -11.25
C GLN A 51 -8.87 18.91 -10.32
N ASP A 52 -10.06 18.86 -9.72
CA ASP A 52 -10.56 19.83 -8.75
C ASP A 52 -10.15 19.51 -7.29
N GLY A 53 -9.40 18.42 -7.10
CA GLY A 53 -8.96 17.94 -5.79
C GLY A 53 -9.98 17.05 -5.06
N ALA A 54 -11.19 16.83 -5.61
CA ALA A 54 -12.19 15.99 -4.96
C ALA A 54 -11.75 14.52 -4.95
N ALA A 55 -11.75 13.89 -3.78
CA ALA A 55 -11.51 12.46 -3.65
C ALA A 55 -12.70 11.67 -4.21
N VAL A 56 -12.46 10.85 -5.24
CA VAL A 56 -13.48 10.03 -5.90
C VAL A 56 -13.45 8.58 -5.43
N MET A 57 -12.30 8.09 -4.98
CA MET A 57 -12.16 6.72 -4.48
C MET A 57 -11.07 6.65 -3.41
N THR A 58 -11.32 5.82 -2.39
CA THR A 58 -10.31 5.41 -1.41
C THR A 58 -10.34 3.89 -1.28
N CYS A 59 -9.18 3.24 -1.18
CA CYS A 59 -9.09 1.80 -0.92
C CYS A 59 -7.70 1.41 -0.40
N ASP A 60 -7.62 0.25 0.24
CA ASP A 60 -6.35 -0.35 0.64
C ASP A 60 -6.02 -1.50 -0.32
N TYR A 61 -4.84 -1.46 -0.95
CA TYR A 61 -4.33 -2.54 -1.78
C TYR A 61 -3.37 -3.42 -0.98
N ALA A 62 -3.61 -4.72 -0.96
CA ALA A 62 -2.66 -5.70 -0.47
C ALA A 62 -1.85 -6.27 -1.65
N LEU A 63 -0.55 -6.02 -1.67
CA LEU A 63 0.36 -6.50 -2.70
C LEU A 63 1.40 -7.44 -2.10
N MET A 64 1.58 -8.60 -2.72
CA MET A 64 2.75 -9.43 -2.44
C MET A 64 3.90 -8.99 -3.33
N VAL A 65 5.06 -8.76 -2.74
CA VAL A 65 6.29 -8.32 -3.42
C VAL A 65 7.46 -9.21 -2.99
N ARG A 66 8.56 -9.20 -3.76
CA ARG A 66 9.81 -9.80 -3.30
C ARG A 66 10.33 -8.98 -2.14
N ALA A 67 10.78 -9.64 -1.08
CA ALA A 67 11.51 -9.00 -0.01
C ALA A 67 12.99 -8.96 -0.39
N ASP A 68 13.62 -7.80 -0.25
CA ASP A 68 15.07 -7.70 -0.35
C ASP A 68 15.69 -8.15 0.97
N ALA A 69 16.71 -9.02 0.90
CA ALA A 69 17.38 -9.58 2.08
C ALA A 69 17.91 -8.49 3.04
N THR A 70 18.31 -7.33 2.51
CA THR A 70 18.80 -6.19 3.30
C THR A 70 17.70 -5.51 4.12
N ALA A 71 16.45 -5.53 3.66
CA ALA A 71 15.33 -4.88 4.36
C ALA A 71 14.79 -5.72 5.52
N ALA A 72 15.01 -7.04 5.52
CA ALA A 72 14.66 -7.94 6.62
C ALA A 72 15.59 -7.74 7.83
N THR A 73 16.88 -7.46 7.59
CA THR A 73 17.87 -7.19 8.64
C THR A 73 17.55 -5.91 9.43
N ASN A 74 17.17 -4.83 8.73
CA ASN A 74 16.91 -3.53 9.35
C ASN A 74 15.70 -3.51 10.32
N GLU A 75 14.74 -4.43 10.17
CA GLU A 75 13.57 -4.51 11.07
C GLU A 75 13.89 -5.28 12.37
N SER A 76 14.73 -6.31 12.29
CA SER A 76 15.19 -7.07 13.47
C SER A 76 16.07 -6.23 14.43
N GLU A 77 16.82 -5.28 13.87
CA GLU A 77 17.66 -4.35 14.65
C GLU A 77 16.81 -3.27 15.35
N LYS A 78 15.71 -2.83 14.73
CA LYS A 78 14.84 -1.78 15.27
C LYS A 78 14.02 -2.25 16.48
N GLU A 79 13.53 -3.49 16.45
CA GLU A 79 12.75 -4.09 17.55
C GLU A 79 13.62 -4.36 18.81
N THR A 80 14.92 -4.57 18.63
CA THR A 80 15.90 -4.71 19.73
C THR A 80 16.27 -3.35 20.36
N GLN A 81 16.11 -2.24 19.62
CA GLN A 81 16.47 -0.90 20.08
C GLN A 81 15.33 -0.17 20.82
N ASP A 82 14.06 -0.41 20.47
CA ASP A 82 12.89 0.17 21.16
C ASP A 82 12.58 -0.50 22.51
N ALA A 83 13.25 -1.60 22.85
CA ALA A 83 13.10 -2.33 24.12
C ALA A 83 14.15 -1.94 25.19
N ARG A 84 14.96 -0.89 24.96
CA ARG A 84 16.00 -0.40 25.87
C ARG A 84 15.83 1.07 26.18
#